data_AF-A0AAD5XCV2-F1
#
_entry.id   AF-A0AAD5XCV2-F1
#
_cell.length_a   1.000
_cell.length_b   1.000
_cell.length_c   1.000
_cell.angle_alpha   90.00
_cell.angle_beta   90.00
_cell.angle_gamma   90.00
#
_symmetry.space_group_name_H-M   'P 1'
#
loop_
_entity.id
_entity.type
_entity.pdbx_description
1 polymer ?
#
loop_
_entity_poly.entity_id
_entity_poly.type
_entity_poly.pdbx_seq_one_letter_code
_entity_poly.pdbx_strand_id
1 'polypeptide(L)'
;ILSYASIKGYPAIDFNNHCSFPTNTFFGWPKKSPTGLSLLNCAAVGADIKTCQSLGKKIILVVDTLDFLNTTLGAPNYPDTVATNIWNLFLGGSPPVSPFGAGVRLDGVDLHIWNNNPTGVIEFAAALRQLMGSNYLLADPIINPQNFPNPSTSFDYLVPFFLANSNSCGYIGNPVGFYQSLNQWNTYANTLPLFVGLPAWSAIRQIGSTAGDYIPAQQFISGGVVQYLTQNAPQFAGIAIMDASFDTINHPCLNDAAKSRRKYSDVIYQQLTLPANQSGPATPGPYQCLNVSISTTTSFVAVVSTSLPTGSVSSGGGSGAVTTSTSTGGSGSNNIAVNNGGAAANAAGAQATSSTTTAASDAGSVLVELGAIMMTALFLI
;
A
#
# COMPACT_ATOMS: atom_id res chain seq x y z
N ILE A 1 8.62 3.70 -3.66
CA ILE A 1 9.09 4.15 -2.33
C ILE A 1 9.36 5.64 -2.39
N LEU A 2 8.77 6.42 -1.49
CA LEU A 2 9.00 7.86 -1.35
C LEU A 2 9.32 8.18 0.12
N SER A 3 10.59 8.19 0.51
CA SER A 3 10.99 8.65 1.86
C SER A 3 11.01 10.18 1.89
N TYR A 4 10.35 10.77 2.89
CA TYR A 4 10.14 12.23 2.97
C TYR A 4 11.32 13.00 3.57
N ALA A 5 12.26 12.30 4.23
CA ALA A 5 13.44 12.89 4.85
C ALA A 5 14.68 12.86 3.95
N SER A 6 14.53 13.24 2.67
CA SER A 6 15.66 13.23 1.75
C SER A 6 16.34 14.60 1.61
N ILE A 7 17.46 14.57 0.88
CA ILE A 7 18.32 15.71 0.62
C ILE A 7 17.51 16.93 0.15
N LYS A 8 17.76 18.09 0.78
CA LYS A 8 17.15 19.39 0.45
C LYS A 8 15.61 19.43 0.63
N GLY A 9 15.03 18.53 1.44
CA GLY A 9 13.60 18.52 1.75
C GLY A 9 12.71 17.98 0.63
N TYR A 10 13.30 17.38 -0.41
CA TYR A 10 12.57 16.64 -1.43
C TYR A 10 12.36 15.20 -0.99
N PRO A 11 11.38 14.48 -1.55
CA PRO A 11 11.27 13.05 -1.30
C PRO A 11 12.36 12.28 -2.07
N ALA A 12 12.77 11.14 -1.53
CA ALA A 12 13.64 10.21 -2.23
C ALA A 12 12.85 9.14 -2.97
N ILE A 13 13.32 8.70 -4.14
CA ILE A 13 12.72 7.57 -4.86
C ILE A 13 13.70 6.42 -4.97
N ASP A 14 13.16 5.21 -4.98
CA ASP A 14 13.91 3.99 -5.29
C ASP A 14 13.03 3.04 -6.11
N PHE A 15 13.56 2.64 -7.27
CA PHE A 15 12.96 1.65 -8.18
C PHE A 15 13.93 0.49 -8.44
N ASN A 16 14.77 0.18 -7.45
CA ASN A 16 15.79 -0.88 -7.43
C ASN A 16 16.63 -0.86 -8.72
N ASN A 17 16.72 -1.98 -9.44
CA ASN A 17 17.55 -2.14 -10.63
C ASN A 17 17.17 -1.19 -11.79
N HIS A 18 15.98 -0.57 -11.75
CA HIS A 18 15.51 0.33 -12.80
C HIS A 18 15.91 1.79 -12.56
N CYS A 19 16.03 2.19 -11.30
CA CYS A 19 16.49 3.52 -10.91
C CYS A 19 16.81 3.54 -9.42
N SER A 20 18.10 3.61 -9.09
CA SER A 20 18.56 3.57 -7.70
C SER A 20 19.69 4.55 -7.45
N PHE A 21 19.90 4.83 -6.16
CA PHE A 21 21.03 5.60 -5.70
C PHE A 21 22.29 4.71 -5.64
N PRO A 22 23.49 5.21 -5.98
CA PRO A 22 23.83 6.56 -6.44
C PRO A 22 23.81 6.74 -7.96
N THR A 23 23.52 5.68 -8.73
CA THR A 23 23.67 5.65 -10.20
C THR A 23 22.79 6.65 -10.92
N ASN A 24 21.60 6.93 -10.38
CA ASN A 24 20.61 7.77 -11.03
C ASN A 24 20.49 9.17 -10.40
N THR A 25 21.52 9.64 -9.69
CA THR A 25 21.47 10.98 -9.08
C THR A 25 21.40 12.10 -10.14
N PHE A 26 20.65 13.15 -9.85
CA PHE A 26 20.68 14.37 -10.66
C PHE A 26 22.03 15.07 -10.57
N PHE A 27 22.46 15.72 -11.65
CA PHE A 27 23.66 16.57 -11.61
C PHE A 27 23.49 17.68 -10.55
N GLY A 28 24.52 17.89 -9.72
CA GLY A 28 24.48 18.86 -8.61
C GLY A 28 23.75 18.37 -7.35
N TRP A 29 23.30 17.11 -7.33
CA TRP A 29 22.82 16.45 -6.11
C TRP A 29 23.97 15.70 -5.41
N PRO A 30 23.92 15.55 -4.07
CA PRO A 30 24.95 14.86 -3.32
C PRO A 30 25.15 13.42 -3.81
N LYS A 31 26.42 13.04 -3.99
CA LYS A 31 26.82 11.66 -4.31
C LYS A 31 26.76 10.72 -3.09
N LYS A 32 26.37 11.23 -1.93
CA LYS A 32 26.13 10.50 -0.67
C LYS A 32 24.91 11.11 0.02
N SER A 33 24.02 10.27 0.52
CA SER A 33 22.87 10.68 1.33
C SER A 33 22.97 10.04 2.72
N PRO A 34 22.63 10.73 3.81
CA PRO A 34 22.63 10.15 5.15
C PRO A 34 21.77 8.87 5.26
N THR A 35 20.69 8.79 4.49
CA THR A 35 19.75 7.66 4.48
C THR A 35 20.06 6.64 3.37
N GLY A 36 21.05 6.90 2.51
CA GLY A 36 21.26 6.14 1.28
C GLY A 36 20.19 6.40 0.20
N LEU A 37 19.19 7.23 0.48
CA LEU A 37 18.07 7.54 -0.42
C LEU A 37 18.16 8.99 -0.93
N SER A 38 17.79 9.23 -2.18
CA SER A 38 17.80 10.58 -2.79
C SER A 38 16.72 10.72 -3.85
N LEU A 39 16.46 11.95 -4.30
CA LEU A 39 15.68 12.18 -5.51
C LEU A 39 16.51 11.77 -6.74
N LEU A 40 15.93 10.98 -7.64
CA LEU A 40 16.65 10.38 -8.76
C LEU A 40 16.11 10.84 -10.13
N ASN A 41 16.98 10.78 -11.13
CA ASN A 41 16.69 10.92 -12.54
C ASN A 41 16.45 9.53 -13.16
N CYS A 42 15.18 9.19 -13.29
CA CYS A 42 14.65 7.92 -13.79
C CYS A 42 14.01 8.08 -15.17
N ALA A 43 14.68 8.76 -16.10
CA ALA A 43 14.12 9.01 -17.44
C ALA A 43 13.76 7.74 -18.23
N ALA A 44 14.47 6.62 -18.01
CA ALA A 44 14.12 5.32 -18.60
C ALA A 44 12.75 4.82 -18.10
N VAL A 45 12.51 4.85 -16.78
CA VAL A 45 11.20 4.56 -16.19
C VAL A 45 10.13 5.51 -16.75
N GLY A 46 10.48 6.78 -16.96
CA GLY A 46 9.60 7.77 -17.60
C GLY A 46 9.18 7.45 -19.03
N ALA A 47 10.04 6.79 -19.81
CA ALA A 47 9.68 6.30 -21.15
C ALA A 47 8.66 5.16 -21.08
N ASP A 48 8.84 4.24 -20.11
CA ASP A 48 7.91 3.14 -19.88
C ASP A 48 6.56 3.61 -19.36
N ILE A 49 6.53 4.62 -18.48
CA ILE A 49 5.31 5.29 -18.01
C ILE A 49 4.48 5.77 -19.20
N LYS A 50 5.10 6.54 -20.12
CA LYS A 50 4.41 7.05 -21.32
C LYS A 50 3.91 5.92 -22.22
N THR A 51 4.69 4.86 -22.36
CA THR A 51 4.30 3.67 -23.13
C THR A 51 3.05 3.03 -22.52
N CYS A 52 3.04 2.75 -21.21
CA CYS A 52 1.88 2.17 -20.55
C CYS A 52 0.65 3.08 -20.61
N GLN A 53 0.81 4.39 -20.42
CA GLN A 53 -0.29 5.35 -20.55
C GLN A 53 -0.86 5.39 -21.97
N SER A 54 -0.02 5.28 -23.01
CA SER A 54 -0.47 5.19 -24.41
C SER A 54 -1.28 3.92 -24.69
N LEU A 55 -1.07 2.86 -23.89
CA LEU A 55 -1.84 1.61 -23.92
C LEU A 55 -3.09 1.67 -23.04
N GLY A 56 -3.47 2.86 -22.56
CA GLY A 56 -4.65 3.08 -21.72
C GLY A 56 -4.48 2.64 -20.26
N LYS A 57 -3.27 2.32 -19.81
CA LYS A 57 -3.01 1.96 -18.41
C LYS A 57 -2.83 3.20 -17.55
N LYS A 58 -3.35 3.15 -16.33
CA LYS A 58 -3.12 4.20 -15.31
C LYS A 58 -1.87 3.85 -14.53
N ILE A 59 -0.97 4.83 -14.37
CA ILE A 59 0.25 4.67 -13.60
C ILE A 59 0.17 5.51 -12.34
N ILE A 60 0.15 4.82 -11.21
CA ILE A 60 -0.06 5.38 -9.87
C ILE A 60 1.26 5.31 -9.09
N LEU A 61 1.62 6.40 -8.43
CA LEU A 61 2.82 6.45 -7.59
C LEU A 61 2.55 5.84 -6.22
N VAL A 62 3.20 4.72 -5.90
CA VAL A 62 3.14 4.17 -4.54
C VAL A 62 4.11 4.94 -3.64
N VAL A 63 3.54 5.60 -2.63
CA VAL A 63 4.21 6.39 -1.62
C VAL A 63 4.29 5.56 -0.35
N ASP A 64 5.48 5.06 -0.07
CA ASP A 64 5.75 4.33 1.16
C ASP A 64 6.17 5.30 2.27
N THR A 65 5.48 5.22 3.40
CA THR A 65 5.73 6.07 4.58
C THR A 65 6.86 5.50 5.44
N LEU A 66 8.06 5.37 4.84
CA LEU A 66 9.27 4.93 5.55
C LEU A 66 9.61 5.84 6.73
N ASP A 67 9.24 7.11 6.64
CA ASP A 67 9.33 8.11 7.70
C ASP A 67 7.92 8.52 8.15
N PHE A 68 7.78 8.91 9.42
CA PHE A 68 6.53 9.49 9.92
C PHE A 68 6.30 10.89 9.34
N LEU A 69 5.04 11.26 9.09
CA LEU A 69 4.68 12.64 8.82
C LEU A 69 4.67 13.43 10.13
N ASN A 70 5.22 14.64 10.11
CA ASN A 70 5.26 15.52 11.28
C ASN A 70 4.17 16.58 11.15
N THR A 71 3.25 16.66 12.11
CA THR A 71 2.16 17.64 12.09
C THR A 71 2.56 19.02 12.63
N THR A 72 3.84 19.23 12.96
CA THR A 72 4.40 20.52 13.35
C THR A 72 4.64 21.39 12.12
N LEU A 73 4.00 22.56 12.08
CA LEU A 73 4.17 23.53 11.00
C LEU A 73 5.66 23.89 10.80
N GLY A 74 6.12 23.83 9.56
CA GLY A 74 7.51 24.12 9.18
C GLY A 74 8.46 22.93 9.22
N ALA A 75 8.01 21.75 9.65
CA ALA A 75 8.79 20.53 9.52
C ALA A 75 8.99 20.15 8.03
N PRO A 76 10.16 19.63 7.62
CA PRO A 76 10.38 19.20 6.23
C PRO A 76 9.40 18.11 5.73
N ASN A 77 8.96 17.25 6.65
CA ASN A 77 7.97 16.19 6.46
C ASN A 77 6.57 16.60 6.95
N TYR A 78 6.25 17.90 6.91
CA TYR A 78 4.90 18.41 7.13
C TYR A 78 3.98 18.02 5.97
N PRO A 79 2.76 17.50 6.22
CA PRO A 79 1.81 17.05 5.19
C PRO A 79 1.70 17.94 3.94
N ASP A 80 1.53 19.26 4.11
CA ASP A 80 1.37 20.19 2.99
C ASP A 80 2.66 20.33 2.14
N THR A 81 3.82 20.32 2.81
CA THR A 81 5.13 20.37 2.15
C THR A 81 5.32 19.13 1.30
N VAL A 82 5.00 17.96 1.86
CA VAL A 82 5.11 16.66 1.18
C VAL A 82 4.14 16.59 -0.01
N ALA A 83 2.88 16.98 0.19
CA ALA A 83 1.87 17.05 -0.88
C ALA A 83 2.31 17.94 -2.04
N THR A 84 2.82 19.14 -1.72
CA THR A 84 3.33 20.09 -2.71
C THR A 84 4.50 19.51 -3.50
N ASN A 85 5.43 18.84 -2.83
CA ASN A 85 6.56 18.20 -3.49
C ASN A 85 6.13 17.08 -4.43
N ILE A 86 5.22 16.19 -4.00
CA ILE A 86 4.72 15.10 -4.83
C ILE A 86 3.96 15.65 -6.05
N TRP A 87 3.08 16.63 -5.83
CA TRP A 87 2.34 17.30 -6.89
C TRP A 87 3.27 17.91 -7.95
N ASN A 88 4.28 18.65 -7.50
CA ASN A 88 5.23 19.31 -8.40
C ASN A 88 6.09 18.30 -9.15
N LEU A 89 6.64 17.29 -8.47
CA LEU A 89 7.62 16.38 -9.07
C LEU A 89 6.99 15.35 -10.02
N PHE A 90 5.81 14.83 -9.68
CA PHE A 90 5.28 13.61 -10.32
C PHE A 90 3.93 13.78 -11.00
N LEU A 91 3.16 14.81 -10.63
CA LEU A 91 1.79 15.05 -11.11
C LEU A 91 1.76 16.35 -11.93
N GLY A 92 0.79 17.24 -11.72
CA GLY A 92 0.53 18.39 -12.61
C GLY A 92 1.31 19.66 -12.29
N GLY A 93 2.16 19.69 -11.26
CA GLY A 93 2.86 20.91 -10.88
C GLY A 93 4.10 21.24 -11.73
N SER A 94 4.89 22.20 -11.23
CA SER A 94 6.08 22.73 -11.92
C SER A 94 7.33 22.52 -11.05
N PRO A 95 8.09 21.43 -11.27
CA PRO A 95 9.23 21.13 -10.43
C PRO A 95 10.54 21.72 -11.01
N PRO A 96 11.56 21.95 -10.17
CA PRO A 96 12.88 22.36 -10.64
C PRO A 96 13.64 21.24 -11.37
N VAL A 97 13.26 19.98 -11.14
CA VAL A 97 13.78 18.79 -11.82
C VAL A 97 12.63 17.82 -12.09
N SER A 98 12.74 17.00 -13.14
CA SER A 98 11.69 16.02 -13.49
C SER A 98 12.21 14.60 -13.34
N PRO A 99 11.84 13.87 -12.26
CA PRO A 99 12.33 12.51 -12.01
C PRO A 99 12.11 11.54 -13.17
N PHE A 100 10.96 11.61 -13.83
CA PHE A 100 10.63 10.77 -14.98
C PHE A 100 10.94 11.42 -16.33
N GLY A 101 11.76 12.47 -16.34
CA GLY A 101 12.04 13.26 -17.53
C GLY A 101 10.95 14.29 -17.83
N ALA A 102 11.27 15.19 -18.77
CA ALA A 102 10.43 16.34 -19.09
C ALA A 102 9.03 15.92 -19.58
N GLY A 103 8.01 16.54 -19.01
CA GLY A 103 6.60 16.36 -19.38
C GLY A 103 5.96 15.03 -18.96
N VAL A 104 6.67 14.12 -18.30
CA VAL A 104 6.10 12.83 -17.85
C VAL A 104 5.37 13.04 -16.52
N ARG A 105 4.06 12.74 -16.51
CA ARG A 105 3.18 12.86 -15.33
C ARG A 105 2.51 11.52 -15.03
N LEU A 106 2.26 11.28 -13.76
CA LEU A 106 1.52 10.12 -13.28
C LEU A 106 0.02 10.40 -13.19
N ASP A 107 -0.78 9.33 -13.17
CA ASP A 107 -2.24 9.39 -13.12
C ASP A 107 -2.77 9.54 -11.69
N GLY A 108 -1.93 9.31 -10.68
CA GLY A 108 -2.34 9.38 -9.29
C GLY A 108 -1.28 8.92 -8.29
N VAL A 109 -1.73 8.75 -7.06
CA VAL A 109 -0.91 8.44 -5.89
C VAL A 109 -1.60 7.37 -5.05
N ASP A 110 -0.84 6.40 -4.56
CA ASP A 110 -1.28 5.37 -3.63
C ASP A 110 -0.48 5.47 -2.34
N LEU A 111 -1.18 5.60 -1.21
CA LEU A 111 -0.57 5.74 0.11
C LEU A 111 -0.43 4.37 0.77
N HIS A 112 0.80 3.86 0.76
CA HIS A 112 1.16 2.57 1.35
C HIS A 112 1.42 2.76 2.86
N ILE A 113 0.39 2.48 3.66
CA ILE A 113 0.33 2.79 5.09
C ILE A 113 0.57 1.51 5.90
N TRP A 114 1.85 1.13 5.99
CA TRP A 114 2.27 -0.17 6.50
C TRP A 114 3.13 -0.11 7.77
N ASN A 115 3.37 1.10 8.29
CA ASN A 115 4.19 1.35 9.48
C ASN A 115 3.38 1.38 10.80
N ASN A 116 2.09 1.02 10.76
CA ASN A 116 1.14 1.09 11.88
C ASN A 116 1.02 2.49 12.53
N ASN A 117 1.40 3.56 11.84
CA ASN A 117 1.31 4.94 12.33
C ASN A 117 0.49 5.80 11.37
N PRO A 118 -0.77 6.14 11.73
CA PRO A 118 -1.63 6.95 10.88
C PRO A 118 -1.37 8.46 10.98
N THR A 119 -0.41 8.90 11.80
CA THR A 119 -0.17 10.33 12.07
C THR A 119 0.12 11.08 10.78
N GLY A 120 -0.61 12.18 10.54
CA GLY A 120 -0.42 13.07 9.40
C GLY A 120 -0.97 12.54 8.07
N VAL A 121 -1.42 11.28 8.00
CA VAL A 121 -1.87 10.65 6.75
C VAL A 121 -3.12 11.34 6.19
N ILE A 122 -4.07 11.69 7.04
CA ILE A 122 -5.32 12.33 6.60
C ILE A 122 -5.06 13.77 6.15
N GLU A 123 -4.25 14.51 6.90
CA GLU A 123 -3.82 15.86 6.53
C GLU A 123 -3.09 15.84 5.19
N PHE A 124 -2.21 14.85 4.98
CA PHE A 124 -1.49 14.69 3.73
C PHE A 124 -2.41 14.33 2.57
N ALA A 125 -3.34 13.39 2.77
CA ALA A 125 -4.33 13.02 1.76
C ALA A 125 -5.23 14.20 1.38
N ALA A 126 -5.68 14.99 2.37
CA ALA A 126 -6.50 16.17 2.13
C ALA A 126 -5.73 17.26 1.36
N ALA A 127 -4.49 17.55 1.76
CA ALA A 127 -3.62 18.51 1.07
C ALA A 127 -3.34 18.07 -0.38
N LEU A 128 -3.04 16.78 -0.59
CA LEU A 128 -2.79 16.25 -1.91
C LEU A 128 -4.06 16.27 -2.78
N ARG A 129 -5.23 15.93 -2.22
CA ARG A 129 -6.52 15.98 -2.93
C ARG A 129 -6.82 17.40 -3.45
N GLN A 130 -6.54 18.44 -2.66
CA GLN A 130 -6.73 19.83 -3.09
C GLN A 130 -5.87 20.19 -4.31
N LEU A 131 -4.67 19.61 -4.42
CA LEU A 131 -3.74 19.87 -5.52
C LEU A 131 -4.06 19.03 -6.76
N MET A 132 -4.46 17.78 -6.57
CA MET A 132 -4.46 16.78 -7.64
C MET A 132 -5.74 16.73 -8.47
N GLY A 133 -6.80 17.45 -8.08
CA GLY A 133 -8.07 17.48 -8.80
C GLY A 133 -8.61 16.07 -9.06
N SER A 134 -8.75 15.70 -10.33
CA SER A 134 -9.30 14.41 -10.78
C SER A 134 -8.28 13.27 -10.90
N ASN A 135 -7.02 13.48 -10.51
CA ASN A 135 -6.07 12.37 -10.41
C ASN A 135 -6.53 11.37 -9.32
N TYR A 136 -6.10 10.12 -9.45
CA TYR A 136 -6.50 9.06 -8.52
C TYR A 136 -5.72 9.14 -7.19
N LEU A 137 -6.41 9.07 -6.07
CA LEU A 137 -5.80 8.91 -4.74
C LEU A 137 -6.28 7.63 -4.09
N LEU A 138 -5.34 6.78 -3.72
CA LEU A 138 -5.61 5.47 -3.13
C LEU A 138 -4.99 5.39 -1.73
N ALA A 139 -5.58 4.54 -0.91
CA ALA A 139 -4.98 4.09 0.34
C ALA A 139 -4.80 2.58 0.31
N ASP A 140 -3.58 2.12 0.53
CA ASP A 140 -3.17 0.72 0.68
C ASP A 140 -2.76 0.44 2.14
N PRO A 141 -3.73 0.17 3.04
CA PRO A 141 -3.46 -0.20 4.41
C PRO A 141 -3.19 -1.70 4.58
N ILE A 142 -2.21 -2.04 5.42
CA ILE A 142 -2.03 -3.41 5.93
C ILE A 142 -2.65 -3.62 7.32
N ILE A 143 -3.06 -2.53 7.96
CA ILE A 143 -3.68 -2.56 9.30
C ILE A 143 -5.14 -3.04 9.24
N ASN A 144 -5.75 -3.23 10.39
CA ASN A 144 -7.19 -3.49 10.47
C ASN A 144 -8.00 -2.18 10.32
N PRO A 145 -9.25 -2.26 9.81
CA PRO A 145 -10.06 -1.07 9.56
C PRO A 145 -10.31 -0.21 10.81
N GLN A 146 -10.37 -0.82 11.99
CA GLN A 146 -10.63 -0.09 13.25
C GLN A 146 -9.47 0.84 13.66
N ASN A 147 -8.26 0.57 13.17
CA ASN A 147 -7.08 1.40 13.44
C ASN A 147 -6.72 2.30 12.25
N PHE A 148 -7.43 2.16 11.12
CA PHE A 148 -7.26 3.05 9.99
C PHE A 148 -8.03 4.36 10.26
N PRO A 149 -7.37 5.54 10.15
CA PRO A 149 -8.05 6.81 10.31
C PRO A 149 -9.10 6.93 9.21
N ASN A 150 -10.27 7.47 9.54
CA ASN A 150 -11.37 7.58 8.58
C ASN A 150 -10.84 8.16 7.26
N PRO A 151 -10.89 7.43 6.13
CA PRO A 151 -10.26 7.83 4.88
C PRO A 151 -10.74 9.20 4.41
N SER A 152 -11.90 9.67 4.90
CA SER A 152 -12.55 10.90 4.47
C SER A 152 -12.84 10.88 2.97
N THR A 153 -13.48 11.94 2.48
CA THR A 153 -13.78 12.18 1.05
C THR A 153 -12.54 12.37 0.16
N SER A 154 -11.34 12.07 0.67
CA SER A 154 -10.09 12.35 -0.04
C SER A 154 -9.66 11.20 -0.95
N PHE A 155 -9.95 9.95 -0.61
CA PHE A 155 -9.55 8.80 -1.42
C PHE A 155 -10.63 8.41 -2.44
N ASP A 156 -10.20 7.88 -3.58
CA ASP A 156 -11.05 7.28 -4.61
C ASP A 156 -11.18 5.76 -4.44
N TYR A 157 -10.14 5.11 -3.90
CA TYR A 157 -10.14 3.67 -3.69
C TYR A 157 -9.42 3.28 -2.39
N LEU A 158 -9.91 2.21 -1.75
CA LEU A 158 -9.17 1.48 -0.71
C LEU A 158 -8.58 0.20 -1.30
N VAL A 159 -7.37 -0.16 -0.88
CA VAL A 159 -6.64 -1.34 -1.34
C VAL A 159 -6.09 -2.12 -0.13
N PRO A 160 -6.93 -2.61 0.80
CA PRO A 160 -6.42 -3.37 1.93
C PRO A 160 -5.71 -4.65 1.50
N PHE A 161 -4.50 -4.86 2.01
CA PHE A 161 -3.69 -6.05 1.74
C PHE A 161 -3.91 -7.13 2.80
N PHE A 162 -4.26 -8.36 2.36
CA PHE A 162 -4.64 -9.45 3.27
C PHE A 162 -3.45 -10.38 3.53
N LEU A 163 -2.79 -10.20 4.68
CA LEU A 163 -1.54 -10.89 5.03
C LEU A 163 -1.59 -11.43 6.48
N ALA A 164 -1.29 -12.71 6.66
CA ALA A 164 -1.40 -13.43 7.93
C ALA A 164 -0.56 -12.82 9.05
N ASN A 165 0.63 -12.31 8.76
CA ASN A 165 1.50 -11.74 9.80
C ASN A 165 1.06 -10.36 10.27
N SER A 166 0.48 -9.55 9.39
CA SER A 166 0.24 -8.13 9.66
C SER A 166 -1.19 -7.86 10.14
N ASN A 167 -2.17 -8.61 9.64
CA ASN A 167 -3.56 -8.49 10.07
C ASN A 167 -4.22 -9.82 10.44
N SER A 168 -3.52 -10.96 10.43
CA SER A 168 -4.10 -12.29 10.72
C SER A 168 -5.21 -12.73 9.74
N CYS A 169 -5.21 -12.21 8.52
CA CYS A 169 -6.29 -12.42 7.53
C CYS A 169 -5.85 -13.18 6.27
N GLY A 170 -4.69 -13.85 6.28
CA GLY A 170 -4.24 -14.68 5.16
C GLY A 170 -5.26 -15.79 4.81
N TYR A 171 -5.36 -16.14 3.53
CA TYR A 171 -6.39 -17.04 3.03
C TYR A 171 -6.16 -18.53 3.35
N ILE A 172 -5.01 -19.09 2.97
CA ILE A 172 -4.69 -20.51 3.18
C ILE A 172 -4.62 -20.79 4.68
N GLY A 173 -5.40 -21.77 5.13
CA GLY A 173 -5.47 -22.17 6.54
C GLY A 173 -6.38 -21.29 7.41
N ASN A 174 -6.85 -20.14 6.89
CA ASN A 174 -7.82 -19.28 7.57
C ASN A 174 -8.79 -18.56 6.60
N PRO A 175 -9.51 -19.30 5.71
CA PRO A 175 -10.44 -18.66 4.77
C PRO A 175 -11.58 -17.92 5.49
N VAL A 176 -11.98 -18.39 6.67
CA VAL A 176 -12.98 -17.71 7.50
C VAL A 176 -12.49 -16.33 7.95
N GLY A 177 -11.27 -16.23 8.47
CA GLY A 177 -10.69 -14.96 8.88
C GLY A 177 -10.46 -13.99 7.73
N PHE A 178 -10.03 -14.50 6.56
CA PHE A 178 -9.96 -13.69 5.33
C PHE A 178 -11.30 -13.02 5.00
N TYR A 179 -12.38 -13.80 4.93
CA TYR A 179 -13.71 -13.26 4.61
C TYR A 179 -14.29 -12.38 5.72
N GLN A 180 -14.02 -12.68 6.99
CA GLN A 180 -14.40 -11.80 8.11
C GLN A 180 -13.72 -10.44 8.00
N SER A 181 -12.42 -10.40 7.72
CA SER A 181 -11.68 -9.17 7.53
C SER A 181 -12.16 -8.37 6.32
N LEU A 182 -12.43 -9.07 5.21
CA LEU A 182 -13.00 -8.44 4.03
C LEU A 182 -14.35 -7.76 4.37
N ASN A 183 -15.22 -8.43 5.13
CA ASN A 183 -16.50 -7.86 5.54
C ASN A 183 -16.33 -6.64 6.44
N GLN A 184 -15.33 -6.63 7.34
CA GLN A 184 -15.00 -5.47 8.15
C GLN A 184 -14.52 -4.30 7.28
N TRP A 185 -13.62 -4.57 6.33
CA TRP A 185 -13.14 -3.57 5.38
C TRP A 185 -14.23 -3.03 4.48
N ASN A 186 -15.12 -3.88 3.98
CA ASN A 186 -16.23 -3.48 3.14
C ASN A 186 -17.26 -2.63 3.92
N THR A 187 -17.51 -2.97 5.18
CA THR A 187 -18.34 -2.13 6.08
C THR A 187 -17.69 -0.77 6.32
N TYR A 188 -16.37 -0.78 6.58
CA TYR A 188 -15.59 0.43 6.81
C TYR A 188 -15.53 1.35 5.60
N ALA A 189 -15.34 0.77 4.41
CA ALA A 189 -15.29 1.48 3.14
C ALA A 189 -16.58 2.26 2.87
N ASN A 190 -17.72 1.78 3.41
CA ASN A 190 -19.04 2.37 3.28
C ASN A 190 -19.48 2.53 1.81
N THR A 191 -19.09 3.61 1.12
CA THR A 191 -19.35 3.88 -0.29
C THR A 191 -18.09 3.94 -1.15
N LEU A 192 -16.91 3.84 -0.53
CA LEU A 192 -15.62 3.94 -1.19
C LEU A 192 -15.28 2.60 -1.86
N PRO A 193 -15.05 2.57 -3.19
CA PRO A 193 -14.74 1.32 -3.87
C PRO A 193 -13.42 0.70 -3.37
N LEU A 194 -13.38 -0.63 -3.29
CA LEU A 194 -12.36 -1.41 -2.62
C LEU A 194 -11.74 -2.44 -3.55
N PHE A 195 -10.41 -2.43 -3.63
CA PHE A 195 -9.61 -3.49 -4.24
C PHE A 195 -9.14 -4.47 -3.17
N VAL A 196 -9.24 -5.77 -3.44
CA VAL A 196 -8.71 -6.81 -2.55
C VAL A 196 -7.24 -7.03 -2.86
N GLY A 197 -6.34 -6.67 -1.94
CA GLY A 197 -4.89 -6.84 -2.09
C GLY A 197 -4.43 -8.27 -1.78
N LEU A 198 -3.78 -8.91 -2.74
CA LEU A 198 -3.26 -10.28 -2.66
C LEU A 198 -1.79 -10.34 -3.10
N PRO A 199 -0.97 -11.21 -2.48
CA PRO A 199 0.36 -11.48 -2.99
C PRO A 199 0.28 -12.29 -4.30
N ALA A 200 1.24 -12.06 -5.19
CA ALA A 200 1.41 -12.75 -6.46
C ALA A 200 2.19 -14.06 -6.34
N TRP A 201 2.71 -14.39 -5.15
CA TRP A 201 3.55 -15.57 -4.91
C TRP A 201 3.26 -16.19 -3.54
N SER A 202 3.60 -17.47 -3.39
CA SER A 202 3.36 -18.24 -2.16
C SER A 202 3.96 -17.62 -0.92
N ALA A 203 5.12 -16.96 -1.01
CA ALA A 203 5.68 -16.18 0.08
C ALA A 203 6.60 -15.10 -0.47
N ILE A 204 6.42 -13.87 0.01
CA ILE A 204 7.25 -12.72 -0.36
C ILE A 204 7.74 -12.09 0.95
N ARG A 205 9.00 -12.37 1.31
CA ARG A 205 9.56 -11.94 2.60
C ARG A 205 9.54 -10.42 2.78
N GLN A 206 9.77 -9.69 1.69
CA GLN A 206 9.87 -8.23 1.64
C GLN A 206 8.58 -7.54 2.09
N ILE A 207 7.44 -8.20 1.94
CA ILE A 207 6.11 -7.68 2.32
C ILE A 207 5.55 -8.40 3.55
N GLY A 208 6.38 -9.21 4.22
CA GLY A 208 5.95 -10.03 5.35
C GLY A 208 4.97 -11.15 4.98
N SER A 209 4.83 -11.47 3.68
CA SER A 209 3.90 -12.51 3.21
C SER A 209 4.43 -13.91 3.51
N THR A 210 3.52 -14.79 3.94
CA THR A 210 3.73 -16.20 4.24
C THR A 210 2.99 -17.09 3.25
N ALA A 211 3.30 -18.40 3.29
CA ALA A 211 2.57 -19.44 2.55
C ALA A 211 1.04 -19.38 2.71
N GLY A 212 0.55 -18.81 3.82
CA GLY A 212 -0.86 -18.61 4.12
C GLY A 212 -1.57 -17.55 3.28
N ASP A 213 -0.84 -16.65 2.61
CA ASP A 213 -1.42 -15.40 2.11
C ASP A 213 -1.82 -15.46 0.64
N TYR A 214 -1.05 -16.24 -0.13
CA TYR A 214 -1.33 -16.50 -1.53
C TYR A 214 -2.55 -17.39 -1.71
N ILE A 215 -3.40 -17.06 -2.68
CA ILE A 215 -4.52 -17.92 -3.09
C ILE A 215 -4.12 -18.63 -4.38
N PRO A 216 -3.80 -19.93 -4.37
CA PRO A 216 -3.49 -20.67 -5.58
C PRO A 216 -4.63 -20.55 -6.58
N ALA A 217 -4.30 -20.37 -7.87
CA ALA A 217 -5.30 -20.14 -8.92
C ALA A 217 -6.43 -21.19 -8.90
N GLN A 218 -6.12 -22.46 -8.68
CA GLN A 218 -7.14 -23.51 -8.56
C GLN A 218 -8.08 -23.27 -7.37
N GLN A 219 -7.56 -22.88 -6.19
CA GLN A 219 -8.36 -22.58 -5.01
C GLN A 219 -9.15 -21.29 -5.16
N PHE A 220 -8.60 -20.28 -5.85
CA PHE A 220 -9.31 -19.05 -6.18
C PHE A 220 -10.56 -19.34 -7.02
N ILE A 221 -10.41 -20.22 -8.02
CA ILE A 221 -11.49 -20.69 -8.90
C ILE A 221 -12.47 -21.60 -8.13
N SER A 222 -11.98 -22.71 -7.57
CA SER A 222 -12.85 -23.73 -6.94
C SER A 222 -13.48 -23.26 -5.63
N GLY A 223 -12.84 -22.30 -4.95
CA GLY A 223 -13.39 -21.65 -3.77
C GLY A 223 -14.42 -20.56 -4.08
N GLY A 224 -14.64 -20.25 -5.36
CA GLY A 224 -15.63 -19.26 -5.79
C GLY A 224 -15.32 -17.85 -5.28
N VAL A 225 -14.04 -17.47 -5.21
CA VAL A 225 -13.62 -16.20 -4.61
C VAL A 225 -14.31 -15.02 -5.30
N VAL A 226 -14.31 -14.96 -6.64
CA VAL A 226 -14.99 -13.88 -7.38
C VAL A 226 -16.49 -13.83 -7.07
N GLN A 227 -17.16 -14.99 -6.96
CA GLN A 227 -18.58 -15.03 -6.66
C GLN A 227 -18.85 -14.55 -5.24
N TYR A 228 -18.02 -14.94 -4.28
CA TYR A 228 -18.12 -14.44 -2.92
C TYR A 228 -17.97 -12.92 -2.89
N LEU A 229 -16.91 -12.40 -3.52
CA LEU A 229 -16.61 -10.96 -3.56
C LEU A 229 -17.77 -10.18 -4.18
N THR A 230 -18.26 -10.61 -5.35
CA THR A 230 -19.36 -9.92 -6.06
C THR A 230 -20.71 -10.01 -5.35
N GLN A 231 -20.97 -11.05 -4.56
CA GLN A 231 -22.24 -11.23 -3.85
C GLN A 231 -22.24 -10.63 -2.44
N ASN A 232 -21.10 -10.57 -1.77
CA ASN A 232 -21.03 -10.27 -0.33
C ASN A 232 -20.25 -9.00 0.01
N ALA A 233 -19.44 -8.46 -0.92
CA ALA A 233 -18.70 -7.22 -0.74
C ALA A 233 -19.21 -6.16 -1.72
N PRO A 234 -20.28 -5.40 -1.40
CA PRO A 234 -20.85 -4.39 -2.29
C PRO A 234 -19.88 -3.29 -2.73
N GLN A 235 -18.79 -3.04 -2.01
CA GLN A 235 -17.75 -2.08 -2.41
C GLN A 235 -16.64 -2.71 -3.25
N PHE A 236 -16.70 -4.00 -3.54
CA PHE A 236 -15.68 -4.67 -4.35
C PHE A 236 -15.58 -4.06 -5.76
N ALA A 237 -14.40 -3.52 -6.07
CA ALA A 237 -14.07 -2.88 -7.35
C ALA A 237 -13.07 -3.69 -8.18
N GLY A 238 -12.26 -4.53 -7.55
CA GLY A 238 -11.26 -5.32 -8.24
C GLY A 238 -10.24 -5.95 -7.31
N ILE A 239 -9.14 -6.46 -7.89
CA ILE A 239 -8.07 -7.11 -7.14
C ILE A 239 -6.77 -6.36 -7.38
N ALA A 240 -6.00 -6.15 -6.32
CA ALA A 240 -4.63 -5.65 -6.39
C ALA A 240 -3.66 -6.81 -6.17
N ILE A 241 -2.66 -6.94 -7.05
CA ILE A 241 -1.68 -8.03 -7.02
C ILE A 241 -0.30 -7.46 -6.75
N MET A 242 0.36 -7.96 -5.70
CA MET A 242 1.74 -7.58 -5.36
C MET A 242 2.72 -8.77 -5.46
N ASP A 243 3.74 -8.77 -6.31
CA ASP A 243 4.12 -7.71 -7.25
C ASP A 243 4.28 -8.22 -8.69
N ALA A 244 4.51 -7.28 -9.60
CA ALA A 244 4.71 -7.57 -11.02
C ALA A 244 5.88 -8.52 -11.29
N SER A 245 6.94 -8.48 -10.47
CA SER A 245 8.14 -9.30 -10.68
C SER A 245 7.86 -10.77 -10.39
N PHE A 246 7.15 -11.04 -9.29
CA PHE A 246 6.68 -12.37 -8.93
C PHE A 246 5.58 -12.86 -9.87
N ASP A 247 4.65 -12.00 -10.27
CA ASP A 247 3.60 -12.36 -11.24
C ASP A 247 4.19 -12.77 -12.60
N THR A 248 5.25 -12.09 -13.05
CA THR A 248 5.92 -12.37 -14.33
C THR A 248 6.46 -13.80 -14.40
N ILE A 249 6.84 -14.39 -13.27
CA ILE A 249 7.34 -15.77 -13.19
C ILE A 249 6.30 -16.75 -12.66
N ASN A 250 5.15 -16.27 -12.19
CA ASN A 250 4.07 -17.11 -11.68
C ASN A 250 3.15 -17.57 -12.81
N HIS A 251 3.42 -18.76 -13.33
CA HIS A 251 2.60 -19.43 -14.33
C HIS A 251 1.89 -20.64 -13.69
N PRO A 252 0.76 -20.43 -13.00
CA PRO A 252 0.20 -21.46 -12.11
C PRO A 252 -0.46 -22.63 -12.83
N CYS A 253 -0.77 -22.50 -14.13
CA CYS A 253 -1.57 -23.47 -14.88
C CYS A 253 -0.70 -24.43 -15.69
N LEU A 254 -0.65 -25.71 -15.28
CA LEU A 254 0.02 -26.80 -15.99
C LEU A 254 -0.63 -27.16 -17.33
N ASN A 255 -1.94 -26.93 -17.44
CA ASN A 255 -2.71 -27.20 -18.65
C ASN A 255 -2.54 -26.11 -19.72
N ASP A 256 -1.79 -25.05 -19.42
CA ASP A 256 -1.49 -24.02 -20.41
C ASP A 256 -0.56 -24.54 -21.50
N ALA A 257 -0.83 -24.13 -22.74
CA ALA A 257 0.13 -24.33 -23.80
C ALA A 257 1.45 -23.65 -23.41
N ALA A 258 2.59 -24.28 -23.71
CA ALA A 258 3.91 -23.73 -23.36
C ALA A 258 4.17 -22.29 -23.88
N LYS A 259 3.37 -21.85 -24.86
CA LYS A 259 3.37 -20.49 -25.41
C LYS A 259 2.36 -19.53 -24.77
N SER A 260 1.27 -20.02 -24.15
CA SER A 260 0.28 -19.13 -23.52
C SER A 260 0.81 -18.55 -22.22
N ARG A 261 1.58 -19.33 -21.44
CA ARG A 261 2.24 -18.93 -20.17
C ARG A 261 1.43 -17.88 -19.38
N ARG A 262 0.14 -18.16 -19.14
CA ARG A 262 -0.71 -17.19 -18.42
C ARG A 262 -0.11 -16.96 -17.05
N LYS A 263 0.04 -15.69 -16.69
CA LYS A 263 0.47 -15.28 -15.36
C LYS A 263 -0.67 -15.44 -14.38
N TYR A 264 -0.36 -15.39 -13.08
CA TYR A 264 -1.37 -15.45 -12.04
C TYR A 264 -2.41 -14.32 -12.17
N SER A 265 -1.96 -13.10 -12.45
CA SER A 265 -2.83 -11.95 -12.74
C SER A 265 -3.73 -12.20 -13.95
N ASP A 266 -3.25 -12.83 -15.02
CA ASP A 266 -4.06 -13.16 -16.20
C ASP A 266 -5.22 -14.11 -15.85
N VAL A 267 -4.94 -15.10 -14.99
CA VAL A 267 -5.97 -16.07 -14.53
C VAL A 267 -7.01 -15.38 -13.65
N ILE A 268 -6.59 -14.51 -12.72
CA ILE A 268 -7.51 -13.73 -11.89
C ILE A 268 -8.35 -12.78 -12.76
N TYR A 269 -7.73 -12.08 -13.71
CA TYR A 269 -8.42 -11.13 -14.57
C TYR A 269 -9.51 -11.82 -15.38
N GLN A 270 -9.20 -13.01 -15.91
CA GLN A 270 -10.17 -13.85 -16.58
C GLN A 270 -11.34 -14.19 -15.66
N GLN A 271 -11.09 -14.60 -14.41
CA GLN A 271 -12.18 -14.91 -13.47
C GLN A 271 -13.08 -13.71 -13.17
N LEU A 272 -12.49 -12.50 -13.09
CA LEU A 272 -13.23 -11.26 -12.86
C LEU A 272 -14.09 -10.82 -14.06
N THR A 273 -13.69 -11.22 -15.27
CA THR A 273 -14.34 -10.79 -16.52
C THR A 273 -15.25 -11.87 -17.13
N LEU A 274 -15.23 -13.09 -16.60
CA LEU A 274 -16.15 -14.15 -17.01
C LEU A 274 -17.60 -13.81 -16.63
N PRO A 275 -18.59 -14.24 -17.43
CA PRO A 275 -19.99 -14.18 -17.03
C PRO A 275 -20.22 -14.84 -15.67
N ALA A 276 -21.15 -14.31 -14.88
CA ALA A 276 -21.39 -14.79 -13.51
C ALA A 276 -21.65 -16.31 -13.43
N ASN A 277 -22.38 -16.87 -14.41
CA ASN A 277 -22.67 -18.31 -14.52
C ASN A 277 -21.48 -19.18 -15.00
N GLN A 278 -20.36 -18.56 -15.35
CA GLN A 278 -19.13 -19.19 -15.80
C GLN A 278 -17.94 -18.86 -14.90
N SER A 279 -18.09 -18.02 -13.88
CA SER A 279 -17.00 -17.71 -12.93
C SER A 279 -16.85 -18.84 -11.88
N GLY A 280 -15.75 -18.84 -11.12
CA GLY A 280 -15.56 -19.71 -9.95
C GLY A 280 -15.67 -21.21 -10.26
N PRO A 281 -16.40 -22.04 -9.49
CA PRO A 281 -16.51 -23.47 -9.74
C PRO A 281 -17.13 -23.83 -11.10
N ALA A 282 -17.88 -22.90 -11.71
CA ALA A 282 -18.48 -23.05 -13.03
C ALA A 282 -17.52 -22.65 -14.19
N THR A 283 -16.26 -22.37 -13.88
CA THR A 283 -15.23 -22.01 -14.88
C THR A 283 -15.13 -23.04 -15.99
N PRO A 284 -15.34 -22.65 -17.27
CA PRO A 284 -15.18 -23.55 -18.40
C PRO A 284 -13.78 -24.17 -18.47
N GLY A 285 -13.68 -25.42 -18.91
CA GLY A 285 -12.42 -26.18 -18.96
C GLY A 285 -11.20 -25.45 -19.55
N PRO A 286 -11.32 -24.72 -20.68
CA PRO A 286 -10.20 -23.93 -21.25
C PRO A 286 -9.68 -22.81 -20.34
N TYR A 287 -10.48 -22.38 -19.37
CA TYR A 287 -10.19 -21.29 -18.43
C TYR A 287 -9.85 -21.81 -17.04
N GLN A 288 -9.96 -23.11 -16.80
CA GLN A 288 -9.52 -23.75 -15.56
C GLN A 288 -7.99 -23.82 -15.48
N CYS A 289 -7.50 -23.96 -14.26
CA CYS A 289 -6.08 -24.05 -13.95
C CYS A 289 -5.79 -25.38 -13.25
N LEU A 290 -4.98 -26.24 -13.86
CA LEU A 290 -4.39 -27.39 -13.17
C LEU A 290 -3.13 -26.90 -12.46
N ASN A 291 -3.12 -26.91 -11.13
CA ASN A 291 -2.07 -26.24 -10.38
C ASN A 291 -0.72 -26.97 -10.50
N VAL A 292 0.37 -26.21 -10.69
CA VAL A 292 1.72 -26.71 -10.39
C VAL A 292 1.76 -26.96 -8.88
N SER A 293 2.00 -28.19 -8.44
CA SER A 293 2.30 -28.43 -7.03
C SER A 293 3.64 -27.77 -6.73
N ILE A 294 3.62 -26.59 -6.11
CA ILE A 294 4.84 -25.95 -5.60
C ILE A 294 5.28 -26.83 -4.44
N SER A 295 6.29 -27.67 -4.67
CA SER A 295 6.90 -28.43 -3.60
C SER A 295 7.48 -27.45 -2.60
N THR A 296 6.97 -27.45 -1.37
CA THR A 296 7.46 -26.64 -0.24
C THR A 296 8.83 -27.10 0.28
N THR A 297 9.63 -27.78 -0.54
CA THR A 297 10.93 -28.31 -0.16
C THR A 297 12.07 -27.36 -0.54
N THR A 298 12.20 -26.28 0.22
CA THR A 298 13.52 -25.79 0.61
C THR A 298 13.46 -25.33 2.06
N SER A 299 13.63 -26.27 2.98
CA SER A 299 14.23 -25.97 4.27
C SER A 299 15.57 -25.31 3.96
N PHE A 300 15.71 -24.02 4.27
CA PHE A 300 17.02 -23.41 4.35
C PHE A 300 17.77 -24.13 5.48
N VAL A 301 18.67 -25.04 5.12
CA VAL A 301 19.68 -25.51 6.06
C VAL A 301 20.59 -24.31 6.29
N ALA A 302 20.48 -23.71 7.47
CA ALA A 302 21.44 -22.72 7.93
C ALA A 302 22.82 -23.40 7.97
N VAL A 303 23.66 -23.15 6.96
CA VAL A 303 25.08 -23.45 7.06
C VAL A 303 25.67 -22.36 7.95
N VAL A 304 25.78 -22.66 9.23
CA VAL A 304 26.61 -21.88 10.16
C VAL A 304 28.06 -22.12 9.74
N SER A 305 28.60 -21.25 8.88
CA SER A 305 30.04 -21.17 8.66
C SER A 305 30.67 -20.46 9.86
N THR A 306 31.26 -21.24 10.76
CA THR A 306 32.20 -20.76 11.77
C THR A 306 33.53 -20.43 11.09
N SER A 307 33.67 -19.20 10.58
CA SER A 307 34.99 -18.62 10.33
C SER A 307 34.92 -17.11 10.44
N LEU A 308 35.37 -16.57 11.57
CA LEU A 308 35.70 -15.16 11.72
C LEU A 308 36.86 -14.79 10.79
N PRO A 309 36.80 -13.60 10.17
CA PRO A 309 37.98 -12.78 9.95
C PRO A 309 37.97 -11.61 10.94
N THR A 310 38.97 -11.59 11.81
CA THR A 310 39.43 -10.44 12.58
C THR A 310 39.74 -9.25 11.67
N GLY A 311 39.23 -8.05 11.99
CA GLY A 311 39.58 -6.83 11.26
C GLY A 311 38.89 -5.55 11.76
N SER A 312 39.32 -5.05 12.92
CA SER A 312 39.32 -3.64 13.40
C SER A 312 38.28 -2.64 12.89
N VAL A 313 37.33 -2.27 13.77
CA VAL A 313 36.59 -0.99 13.71
C VAL A 313 37.25 -0.01 14.66
N SER A 314 37.81 1.08 14.13
CA SER A 314 38.29 2.24 14.89
C SER A 314 37.13 3.16 15.23
N SER A 315 36.86 3.31 16.52
CA SER A 315 35.92 4.28 17.09
C SER A 315 36.62 5.63 17.30
N GLY A 316 36.19 6.66 16.58
CA GLY A 316 36.52 8.06 16.86
C GLY A 316 35.37 8.74 17.60
N GLY A 317 35.58 9.07 18.87
CA GLY A 317 34.61 9.73 19.74
C GLY A 317 34.54 11.25 19.57
N GLY A 318 33.45 11.82 20.08
CA GLY A 318 33.28 13.24 20.37
C GLY A 318 32.53 13.39 21.69
N SER A 319 33.25 13.89 22.69
CA SER A 319 32.91 13.99 24.11
C SER A 319 31.75 14.92 24.45
N GLY A 320 31.11 14.63 25.59
CA GLY A 320 30.27 15.55 26.34
C GLY A 320 29.86 14.94 27.69
N ALA A 321 30.81 14.90 28.63
CA ALA A 321 30.62 14.37 29.98
C ALA A 321 29.86 15.35 30.88
N VAL A 322 28.92 14.85 31.70
CA VAL A 322 28.77 15.25 33.12
C VAL A 322 28.32 14.02 33.93
N THR A 323 28.91 13.93 35.12
CA THR A 323 29.13 12.82 36.05
C THR A 323 28.00 12.55 37.06
N THR A 324 27.96 11.29 37.52
CA THR A 324 27.65 10.77 38.88
C THR A 324 26.23 10.94 39.44
N SER A 325 25.58 9.99 40.14
CA SER A 325 26.02 8.82 40.93
C SER A 325 24.81 7.94 41.32
N THR A 326 25.07 6.63 41.51
CA THR A 326 24.49 5.61 42.45
C THR A 326 23.28 6.02 43.33
N SER A 327 22.26 5.19 43.65
CA SER A 327 22.28 3.81 44.14
C SER A 327 20.85 3.22 44.31
N THR A 328 20.72 1.90 44.07
CA THR A 328 19.89 0.88 44.76
C THR A 328 18.56 1.22 45.46
N GLY A 329 17.53 0.45 45.08
CA GLY A 329 16.81 -0.43 46.02
C GLY A 329 15.39 -0.02 46.43
N GLY A 330 14.49 -1.01 46.46
CA GLY A 330 13.42 -1.04 47.47
C GLY A 330 11.98 -1.07 46.96
N SER A 331 11.44 -2.29 46.98
CA SER A 331 10.03 -2.69 46.99
C SER A 331 9.10 -1.84 47.88
N GLY A 332 7.80 -1.80 47.56
CA GLY A 332 6.78 -1.51 48.58
C GLY A 332 5.48 -0.89 48.08
N SER A 333 4.46 -1.73 47.90
CA SER A 333 3.04 -1.40 47.76
C SER A 333 2.53 -0.45 48.85
N ASN A 334 1.59 0.43 48.53
CA ASN A 334 0.24 0.39 49.12
C ASN A 334 -0.71 1.45 48.56
N ASN A 335 -1.96 1.00 48.44
CA ASN A 335 -3.19 1.75 48.24
C ASN A 335 -3.34 2.94 49.20
N ILE A 336 -4.09 3.97 48.79
CA ILE A 336 -5.41 4.30 49.36
C ILE A 336 -6.09 5.39 48.53
N ALA A 337 -7.40 5.19 48.39
CA ALA A 337 -8.38 6.00 47.70
C ALA A 337 -8.64 7.37 48.38
N VAL A 338 -9.39 8.25 47.70
CA VAL A 338 -10.79 8.60 48.02
C VAL A 338 -11.19 9.92 47.34
N ASN A 339 -12.34 9.83 46.67
CA ASN A 339 -13.35 10.83 46.28
C ASN A 339 -13.25 12.29 46.77
N ASN A 340 -13.63 13.20 45.87
CA ASN A 340 -14.88 13.98 45.89
C ASN A 340 -14.94 14.74 44.55
N GLY A 341 -16.02 14.84 43.79
CA GLY A 341 -17.43 15.00 44.14
C GLY A 341 -17.91 16.25 43.39
N GLY A 342 -19.06 16.20 42.70
CA GLY A 342 -19.67 17.40 42.12
C GLY A 342 -20.47 17.15 40.84
N ALA A 343 -21.75 16.82 41.02
CA ALA A 343 -22.75 16.76 39.97
C ALA A 343 -23.38 18.14 39.67
N ALA A 344 -23.96 18.27 38.46
CA ALA A 344 -25.20 18.98 38.09
C ALA A 344 -25.06 19.63 36.70
N ALA A 345 -26.08 19.84 35.87
CA ALA A 345 -27.37 19.25 35.57
C ALA A 345 -27.93 20.07 34.37
N ASN A 346 -28.60 19.41 33.42
CA ASN A 346 -29.70 19.85 32.55
C ASN A 346 -29.75 21.27 31.93
N ALA A 347 -30.02 21.33 30.61
CA ALA A 347 -31.31 21.80 30.09
C ALA A 347 -31.42 21.66 28.55
N ALA A 348 -32.64 21.39 28.10
CA ALA A 348 -33.08 21.14 26.73
C ALA A 348 -33.41 22.42 25.94
N GLY A 349 -33.51 22.30 24.61
CA GLY A 349 -34.12 23.28 23.71
C GLY A 349 -34.36 22.71 22.31
N ALA A 350 -35.61 22.68 21.88
CA ALA A 350 -36.09 22.07 20.64
C ALA A 350 -36.30 23.10 19.50
N GLN A 351 -36.12 22.62 18.27
CA GLN A 351 -36.76 22.96 16.96
C GLN A 351 -36.92 24.42 16.49
N ALA A 352 -36.49 24.67 15.24
CA ALA A 352 -37.41 24.93 14.12
C ALA A 352 -36.68 24.99 12.74
N THR A 353 -37.39 24.47 11.74
CA THR A 353 -37.10 24.35 10.32
C THR A 353 -37.12 25.68 9.54
N SER A 354 -36.32 25.78 8.47
CA SER A 354 -36.69 26.58 7.29
C SER A 354 -36.17 25.90 6.01
N SER A 355 -37.07 25.71 5.06
CA SER A 355 -36.86 25.08 3.75
C SER A 355 -36.69 26.13 2.67
N THR A 356 -35.67 25.97 1.83
CA THR A 356 -35.62 26.59 0.50
C THR A 356 -35.03 25.58 -0.48
N THR A 357 -35.89 25.13 -1.38
CA THR A 357 -35.62 24.33 -2.57
C THR A 357 -35.00 25.17 -3.68
N THR A 358 -33.94 24.69 -4.33
CA THR A 358 -33.76 24.85 -5.80
C THR A 358 -32.72 23.89 -6.36
N ALA A 359 -33.13 23.21 -7.44
CA ALA A 359 -32.39 22.68 -8.58
C ALA A 359 -31.33 21.57 -8.36
N ALA A 360 -31.74 20.37 -8.77
CA ALA A 360 -30.89 19.23 -9.08
C ALA A 360 -29.93 19.54 -10.24
N SER A 361 -28.67 19.10 -10.10
CA SER A 361 -27.78 18.80 -11.21
C SER A 361 -27.36 17.34 -11.08
N ASP A 362 -27.69 16.55 -12.09
CA ASP A 362 -27.28 15.16 -12.28
C ASP A 362 -25.79 14.96 -11.94
N ALA A 363 -25.51 14.32 -10.81
CA ALA A 363 -24.26 13.64 -10.59
C ALA A 363 -24.43 12.25 -11.22
N GLY A 364 -23.95 12.11 -12.45
CA GLY A 364 -23.91 10.83 -13.15
C GLY A 364 -23.26 9.78 -12.26
N SER A 365 -24.02 8.74 -11.94
CA SER A 365 -23.51 7.52 -11.35
C SER A 365 -22.42 6.97 -12.26
N VAL A 366 -21.17 7.00 -11.80
CA VAL A 366 -20.10 6.21 -12.40
C VAL A 366 -20.46 4.75 -12.14
N LEU A 367 -21.01 4.09 -13.17
CA LEU A 367 -21.04 2.63 -13.24
C LEU A 367 -19.59 2.16 -13.20
N VAL A 368 -19.14 1.66 -12.05
CA VAL A 368 -17.86 0.96 -11.94
C VAL A 368 -18.03 -0.36 -12.69
N GLU A 369 -17.46 -0.43 -13.89
CA GLU A 369 -17.39 -1.67 -14.66
C GLU A 369 -16.54 -2.67 -13.84
N LEU A 370 -17.17 -3.74 -13.35
CA LEU A 370 -16.46 -4.83 -12.66
C LEU A 370 -15.38 -5.39 -13.59
N GLY A 371 -14.14 -5.46 -13.12
CA GLY A 371 -13.05 -6.09 -13.88
C GLY A 371 -11.75 -5.31 -13.97
N ALA A 372 -11.31 -4.64 -12.91
CA ALA A 372 -9.98 -4.04 -12.85
C ALA A 372 -8.99 -4.92 -12.08
N ILE A 373 -7.81 -5.13 -12.65
CA ILE A 373 -6.61 -5.54 -11.89
C ILE A 373 -5.72 -4.33 -11.72
N MET A 374 -5.35 -4.07 -10.47
CA MET A 374 -4.25 -3.20 -10.12
C MET A 374 -3.03 -4.07 -9.88
N MET A 375 -1.91 -3.72 -10.50
CA MET A 375 -0.64 -4.39 -10.20
C MET A 375 0.21 -3.41 -9.41
N THR A 376 0.44 -3.72 -8.14
CA THR A 376 1.37 -2.95 -7.31
C THR A 376 2.78 -3.46 -7.57
N ALA A 377 3.71 -2.54 -7.83
CA ALA A 377 5.11 -2.86 -7.99
C ALA A 377 5.86 -2.36 -6.77
N LEU A 378 6.40 -3.28 -5.97
CA LEU A 378 7.22 -2.93 -4.82
C LEU A 378 8.69 -3.15 -5.18
N PHE A 379 9.34 -2.06 -5.54
CA PHE A 379 10.77 -2.06 -5.80
C PHE A 379 11.51 -1.77 -4.48
N LEU A 380 11.90 -2.82 -3.75
CA LEU A 380 12.67 -2.69 -2.50
C LEU A 380 14.12 -3.15 -2.70
N ILE A 381 15.03 -2.40 -2.08
CA ILE A 381 16.51 -2.54 -2.05
C ILE A 381 16.95 -3.85 -1.39
#